data_AF-A0A1F4VYX6-F1
#
_entry.id   AF-A0A1F4VYX6-F1
#
_cell.length_a   1.000
_cell.length_b   1.000
_cell.length_c   1.000
_cell.angle_alpha   90.00
_cell.angle_beta   90.00
_cell.angle_gamma   90.00
#
_symmetry.space_group_name_H-M   'P 1'
#
loop_
_entity.id
_entity.type
_entity.pdbx_description
1 polymer ?
#
loop_
_entity_poly.entity_id
_entity_poly.type
_entity_poly.pdbx_seq_one_letter_code
_entity_poly.pdbx_strand_id
1 'polypeptide(L)'
;MLSDLKKILYLLPVVVALLFASYIYFNRYQPKSIRQVEEVKGKHVGSKEEEITYPLGAKNVSYNDTSSKIQATFQTNKTPEEIMSFYKAVLMDKDWELDSEGDENGFYISYYRKDSQRIKILASFQSSDEETLVSVEKY
;
A
#
# COMPACT_ATOMS: atom_id res chain seq x y z
N MET A 1 -17.65 22.82 49.84
CA MET A 1 -17.37 21.40 50.16
C MET A 1 -18.60 20.50 50.05
N LEU A 2 -19.63 20.62 50.92
CA LEU A 2 -20.83 19.76 50.82
C LEU A 2 -21.69 20.01 49.55
N SER A 3 -21.69 21.24 49.05
CA SER A 3 -22.36 21.64 47.80
C SER A 3 -21.70 21.04 46.55
N ASP A 4 -20.38 20.91 46.57
CA ASP A 4 -19.59 20.44 45.42
C ASP A 4 -19.68 18.92 45.31
N LEU A 5 -19.70 18.23 46.45
CA LEU A 5 -19.97 16.80 46.55
C LEU A 5 -21.37 16.43 46.01
N LYS A 6 -22.39 17.27 46.29
CA LYS A 6 -23.73 17.10 45.71
C LYS A 6 -23.72 17.32 44.19
N LYS A 7 -23.04 18.36 43.69
CA LYS A 7 -22.90 18.59 42.23
C LYS A 7 -22.21 17.42 41.53
N ILE A 8 -21.16 16.87 42.12
CA ILE A 8 -20.46 15.68 41.61
C ILE A 8 -21.39 14.46 41.60
N LEU A 9 -22.20 14.28 42.65
CA LEU A 9 -23.18 13.19 42.73
C LEU A 9 -24.25 13.27 41.63
N TYR A 10 -24.66 14.48 41.22
CA TYR A 10 -25.60 14.69 40.12
C TYR A 10 -24.93 14.61 38.72
N LEU A 11 -23.65 14.95 38.61
CA LEU A 11 -22.90 14.90 37.35
C LEU A 11 -22.44 13.47 37.00
N LEU A 12 -22.12 12.65 38.01
CA LEU A 12 -21.67 11.27 37.82
C LEU A 12 -22.62 10.42 36.94
N PRO A 13 -23.95 10.37 37.21
CA PRO A 13 -24.85 9.57 36.38
C PRO A 13 -24.98 10.12 34.95
N VAL A 14 -24.84 11.44 34.76
CA VAL A 14 -24.88 12.06 33.42
C VAL A 14 -23.66 11.65 32.60
N VAL A 15 -22.48 11.65 33.21
CA VAL A 15 -21.23 11.21 32.56
C VAL A 15 -21.29 9.71 32.23
N VAL A 16 -21.78 8.89 33.16
CA VAL A 16 -21.95 7.44 32.94
C VAL A 16 -22.93 7.18 31.79
N ALA A 17 -24.05 7.91 31.73
CA ALA A 17 -25.02 7.78 30.66
C ALA A 17 -24.43 8.18 29.29
N LEU A 18 -23.63 9.24 29.23
CA LEU A 18 -22.95 9.68 28.01
C LEU A 18 -21.93 8.64 27.52
N LEU A 19 -21.15 8.04 28.43
CA LEU A 19 -20.21 6.98 28.08
C LEU A 19 -20.92 5.74 27.56
N PHE A 20 -22.03 5.35 28.19
CA PHE A 20 -22.82 4.20 27.77
C PHE A 20 -23.46 4.43 26.40
N ALA A 21 -24.00 5.62 26.15
CA ALA A 21 -24.53 6.00 24.84
C ALA A 21 -23.43 5.97 23.78
N SER A 22 -22.27 6.56 24.05
CA SER A 22 -21.11 6.54 23.15
C SER A 22 -20.68 5.10 22.82
N TYR A 23 -20.61 4.22 23.83
CA TYR A 23 -20.28 2.82 23.64
C TYR A 23 -21.29 2.09 22.73
N ILE A 24 -22.60 2.33 22.92
CA ILE A 24 -23.64 1.74 22.05
C ILE A 24 -23.52 2.27 20.62
N TYR A 25 -23.29 3.57 20.44
CA TYR A 25 -23.10 4.17 19.12
C TYR A 25 -21.87 3.61 18.42
N PHE A 26 -20.76 3.45 19.13
CA PHE A 26 -19.53 2.86 18.59
C PHE A 26 -19.71 1.36 18.28
N ASN A 27 -20.41 0.60 19.12
CA ASN A 27 -20.63 -0.82 18.88
C ASN A 27 -21.66 -1.08 17.76
N ARG A 28 -22.62 -0.17 17.57
CA ARG A 28 -23.53 -0.17 16.41
C ARG A 28 -22.93 0.46 15.17
N TYR A 29 -21.80 1.15 15.29
CA TYR A 29 -21.07 1.67 14.15
C TYR A 29 -20.53 0.47 13.38
N GLN A 30 -21.30 0.04 12.39
CA GLN A 30 -20.75 -0.75 11.32
C GLN A 30 -19.92 0.24 10.50
N PRO A 31 -18.57 0.17 10.55
CA PRO A 31 -17.80 0.88 9.56
C PRO A 31 -18.36 0.44 8.23
N LYS A 32 -18.91 1.38 7.44
CA LYS A 32 -19.09 1.12 6.01
C LYS A 32 -17.69 0.69 5.60
N SER A 33 -17.50 -0.61 5.30
CA SER A 33 -16.30 -1.01 4.64
C SER A 33 -16.24 -0.04 3.46
N ILE A 34 -15.14 0.71 3.38
CA ILE A 34 -14.76 1.31 2.11
C ILE A 34 -14.83 0.10 1.21
N ARG A 35 -15.88 0.03 0.38
CA ARG A 35 -16.20 -1.15 -0.40
C ARG A 35 -14.87 -1.59 -0.94
N GLN A 36 -14.45 -2.80 -0.56
CA GLN A 36 -13.32 -3.45 -1.19
C GLN A 36 -13.57 -3.20 -2.66
N VAL A 37 -12.74 -2.35 -3.27
CA VAL A 37 -12.97 -1.91 -4.63
C VAL A 37 -12.87 -3.20 -5.39
N GLU A 38 -14.03 -3.74 -5.72
CA GLU A 38 -14.18 -4.93 -6.53
C GLU A 38 -13.35 -4.58 -7.75
N GLU A 39 -12.22 -5.27 -7.90
CA GLU A 39 -11.32 -5.06 -9.02
C GLU A 39 -12.19 -5.08 -10.26
N VAL A 40 -12.41 -3.90 -10.84
CA VAL A 40 -13.17 -3.75 -12.06
C VAL A 40 -12.30 -4.36 -13.15
N LYS A 41 -12.38 -5.69 -13.28
CA LYS A 41 -12.10 -6.42 -14.51
C LYS A 41 -13.01 -5.82 -15.58
N GLY A 42 -12.50 -4.79 -16.25
CA GLY A 42 -13.23 -4.12 -17.33
C GLY A 42 -13.35 -2.61 -17.15
N LYS A 43 -12.23 -1.91 -17.10
CA LYS A 43 -12.13 -0.65 -17.83
C LYS A 43 -10.70 -0.51 -18.31
N HIS A 44 -10.48 -0.75 -19.60
CA HIS A 44 -9.36 -0.15 -20.31
C HIS A 44 -9.50 1.37 -20.18
N VAL A 45 -8.97 1.93 -19.10
CA VAL A 45 -8.57 3.31 -19.04
C VAL A 45 -7.29 3.33 -19.85
N GLY A 46 -7.38 3.84 -21.07
CA GLY A 46 -6.31 3.78 -22.06
C GLY A 46 -4.94 4.20 -21.51
N SER A 47 -3.92 3.53 -22.04
CA SER A 47 -2.55 4.03 -22.23
C SER A 47 -1.72 4.47 -21.01
N LYS A 48 -2.07 4.09 -19.77
CA LYS A 48 -1.23 4.42 -18.59
C LYS A 48 -0.66 3.23 -17.82
N GLU A 49 -1.19 2.02 -18.04
CA GLU A 49 -0.55 0.78 -17.59
C GLU A 49 0.80 0.54 -18.31
N GLU A 50 1.08 1.28 -19.40
CA GLU A 50 2.30 1.20 -20.21
C GLU A 50 3.56 1.75 -19.50
N GLU A 51 3.42 2.50 -18.40
CA GLU A 51 4.59 3.12 -17.76
C GLU A 51 5.39 2.14 -16.89
N ILE A 52 4.75 1.07 -16.41
CA ILE A 52 5.39 0.02 -15.61
C ILE A 52 5.54 -1.23 -16.49
N THR A 53 6.78 -1.62 -16.74
CA THR A 53 7.07 -2.86 -17.47
C THR A 53 6.95 -4.04 -16.50
N TYR A 54 6.17 -5.06 -16.88
CA TYR A 54 5.96 -6.26 -16.08
C TYR A 54 6.75 -7.45 -16.65
N PRO A 55 7.28 -8.34 -15.79
CA PRO A 55 7.88 -9.59 -16.24
C PRO A 55 6.80 -10.55 -16.76
N LEU A 56 7.21 -11.49 -17.62
CA LEU A 56 6.30 -12.42 -18.25
C LEU A 56 5.64 -13.33 -17.22
N GLY A 57 4.31 -13.48 -17.29
CA GLY A 57 3.54 -14.25 -16.30
C GLY A 57 3.24 -13.51 -15.00
N ALA A 58 3.53 -12.21 -14.91
CA ALA A 58 3.08 -11.39 -13.78
C ALA A 58 1.55 -11.31 -13.70
N LYS A 59 1.03 -11.38 -12.47
CA LYS A 59 -0.39 -11.21 -12.16
C LYS A 59 -0.56 -9.97 -11.31
N ASN A 60 -1.27 -8.96 -11.85
CA ASN A 60 -1.56 -7.74 -11.11
C ASN A 60 -2.40 -8.04 -9.86
N VAL A 61 -2.01 -7.43 -8.75
CA VAL A 61 -2.70 -7.50 -7.44
C VAL A 61 -3.30 -6.14 -7.09
N SER A 62 -2.58 -5.06 -7.37
CA SER A 62 -3.12 -3.72 -7.20
C SER A 62 -2.43 -2.72 -8.11
N TYR A 63 -3.16 -1.67 -8.46
CA TYR A 63 -2.64 -0.54 -9.20
C TYR A 63 -3.30 0.74 -8.69
N ASN A 64 -2.48 1.76 -8.44
CA ASN A 64 -2.91 3.07 -8.01
C ASN A 64 -2.16 4.14 -8.80
N ASP A 65 -2.90 4.96 -9.53
CA ASP A 65 -2.39 6.12 -10.25
C ASP A 65 -3.02 7.39 -9.65
N THR A 66 -2.18 8.20 -9.04
CA THR A 66 -2.54 9.51 -8.50
C THR A 66 -1.75 10.59 -9.25
N SER A 67 -2.17 11.86 -9.14
CA SER A 67 -1.51 12.97 -9.82
C SER A 67 0.00 13.13 -9.53
N SER A 68 0.51 12.51 -8.46
CA SER A 68 1.90 12.63 -8.01
C SER A 68 2.61 11.31 -7.78
N LYS A 69 1.93 10.16 -7.92
CA LYS A 69 2.51 8.85 -7.63
C LYS A 69 1.79 7.76 -8.41
N ILE A 70 2.57 6.87 -9.01
CA ILE A 70 2.10 5.61 -9.56
C ILE A 70 2.63 4.48 -8.68
N GLN A 71 1.76 3.54 -8.32
CA GLN A 71 2.12 2.34 -7.57
C GLN A 71 1.44 1.13 -8.20
N ALA A 72 2.23 0.13 -8.56
CA ALA A 72 1.73 -1.17 -8.99
C ALA A 72 2.28 -2.25 -8.08
N THR A 73 1.42 -3.21 -7.73
CA THR A 73 1.81 -4.42 -7.00
C THR A 73 1.34 -5.62 -7.79
N PHE A 74 2.24 -6.59 -7.98
CA PHE A 74 1.94 -7.82 -8.72
C PHE A 74 2.64 -9.02 -8.11
N GLN A 75 2.13 -10.19 -8.43
CA GLN A 75 2.71 -11.49 -8.09
C GLN A 75 3.37 -12.11 -9.31
N THR A 76 4.43 -12.87 -9.09
CA THR A 76 5.15 -13.59 -10.14
C THR A 76 5.84 -14.82 -9.56
N ASN A 77 6.07 -15.82 -10.42
CA ASN A 77 6.86 -17.01 -10.10
C ASN A 77 8.38 -16.78 -10.22
N LYS A 78 8.80 -15.55 -10.53
CA LYS A 78 10.21 -15.14 -10.55
C LYS A 78 10.73 -14.88 -9.15
N THR A 79 12.00 -15.16 -8.88
CA THR A 79 12.61 -14.84 -7.58
C THR A 79 12.80 -13.32 -7.42
N PRO A 80 12.91 -12.80 -6.18
CA PRO A 80 13.22 -11.39 -5.96
C PRO A 80 14.48 -10.92 -6.71
N GLU A 81 15.52 -11.75 -6.77
CA GLU A 81 16.77 -11.44 -7.48
C GLU A 81 16.58 -11.37 -9.00
N GLU A 82 15.78 -12.27 -9.57
CA GLU A 82 15.41 -12.21 -10.99
C GLU A 82 14.64 -10.92 -11.28
N ILE A 83 13.76 -10.50 -10.37
CA ILE A 83 12.98 -9.25 -10.49
C ILE A 83 13.88 -8.01 -10.40
N MET A 84 14.81 -7.99 -9.44
CA MET A 84 15.78 -6.89 -9.35
C MET A 84 16.63 -6.80 -10.62
N SER A 85 17.10 -7.93 -11.13
CA SER A 85 17.89 -7.99 -12.37
C SER A 85 17.09 -7.52 -13.59
N PHE A 86 15.82 -7.94 -13.69
CA PHE A 86 14.90 -7.51 -14.73
C PHE A 86 14.71 -5.99 -14.74
N TYR A 87 14.36 -5.39 -13.60
CA TYR A 87 14.15 -3.94 -13.53
C TYR A 87 15.44 -3.15 -13.73
N LYS A 88 16.58 -3.66 -13.24
CA LYS A 88 17.88 -3.04 -13.49
C LYS A 88 18.16 -2.95 -14.99
N ALA A 89 17.97 -4.04 -15.73
CA ALA A 89 18.15 -4.03 -17.18
C ALA A 89 17.18 -3.07 -17.89
N VAL A 90 15.88 -3.14 -17.57
CA VAL A 90 14.83 -2.33 -18.21
C VAL A 90 15.00 -0.84 -17.92
N LEU A 91 15.37 -0.47 -16.70
CA LEU A 91 15.49 0.93 -16.28
C LEU A 91 16.81 1.54 -16.77
N MET A 92 17.91 0.80 -16.72
CA MET A 92 19.19 1.28 -17.24
C MET A 92 19.17 1.47 -18.76
N ASP A 93 18.47 0.62 -19.51
CA ASP A 93 18.23 0.80 -20.96
C ASP A 93 17.44 2.08 -21.29
N LYS A 94 16.68 2.58 -20.30
CA LYS A 94 15.91 3.83 -20.38
C LYS A 94 16.61 5.02 -19.72
N ASP A 95 17.94 4.95 -19.54
CA ASP A 95 18.78 5.98 -18.90
C ASP A 95 18.37 6.34 -17.47
N TRP A 96 17.86 5.38 -16.69
CA TRP A 96 17.72 5.57 -15.24
C TRP A 96 19.01 5.19 -14.53
N GLU A 97 19.38 5.99 -13.53
CA GLU A 97 20.55 5.72 -12.69
C GLU A 97 20.12 4.93 -11.45
N LEU A 98 20.88 3.89 -11.10
CA LEU A 98 20.72 3.21 -9.81
C LEU A 98 21.27 4.12 -8.70
N ASP A 99 20.40 4.54 -7.78
CA ASP A 99 20.73 5.39 -6.63
C ASP A 99 21.18 4.52 -5.44
N SER A 100 20.46 3.44 -5.16
CA SER A 100 20.84 2.45 -4.13
C SER A 100 20.15 1.10 -4.36
N GLU A 101 20.77 0.02 -3.88
CA GLU A 101 20.20 -1.32 -3.81
C GLU A 101 20.55 -1.98 -2.47
N GLY A 102 19.70 -2.87 -1.97
CA GLY A 102 19.94 -3.59 -0.73
C GLY A 102 18.91 -4.68 -0.45
N ASP A 103 19.19 -5.48 0.57
CA ASP A 103 18.28 -6.45 1.16
C ASP A 103 18.08 -6.08 2.64
N GLU A 104 16.83 -5.80 3.01
CA GLU A 104 16.44 -5.51 4.38
C GLU A 104 15.32 -6.45 4.80
N ASN A 105 15.58 -7.32 5.78
CA ASN A 105 14.59 -8.23 6.36
C ASN A 105 13.88 -9.14 5.33
N GLY A 106 14.58 -9.57 4.27
CA GLY A 106 14.00 -10.41 3.21
C GLY A 106 13.24 -9.62 2.14
N PHE A 107 13.37 -8.29 2.15
CA PHE A 107 12.90 -7.41 1.09
C PHE A 107 14.10 -6.93 0.28
N TYR A 108 14.09 -7.28 -1.00
CA TYR A 108 15.03 -6.77 -1.98
C TYR A 108 14.51 -5.42 -2.47
N ILE A 109 15.30 -4.38 -2.32
CA ILE A 109 14.90 -3.01 -2.61
C ILE A 109 15.93 -2.38 -3.54
N SER A 110 15.46 -1.71 -4.59
CA SER A 110 16.30 -0.85 -5.42
C SER A 110 15.61 0.48 -5.70
N TYR A 111 16.40 1.54 -5.70
CA TYR A 111 15.98 2.91 -5.98
C TYR A 111 16.69 3.39 -7.24
N TYR A 112 15.92 3.98 -8.15
CA TYR A 112 16.41 4.55 -9.39
C TYR A 112 16.00 6.01 -9.50
N ARG A 113 16.82 6.82 -10.16
CA ARG A 113 16.58 8.24 -10.38
C ARG A 113 16.76 8.61 -11.85
N LYS A 114 15.90 9.50 -12.34
CA LYS A 114 16.06 10.19 -13.62
C LYS A 114 15.50 11.60 -13.50
N ASP A 115 16.34 12.61 -13.70
CA ASP A 115 16.00 14.02 -13.47
C ASP A 115 15.40 14.25 -12.07
N SER A 116 14.16 14.73 -12.00
CA SER A 116 13.41 14.93 -10.76
C SER A 116 12.55 13.72 -10.34
N GLN A 117 12.58 12.62 -11.11
CA GLN A 117 11.77 11.43 -10.87
C GLN A 117 12.55 10.35 -10.13
N ARG A 118 11.83 9.55 -9.35
CA ARG A 118 12.37 8.39 -8.63
C ARG A 118 11.49 7.16 -8.82
N ILE A 119 12.12 6.00 -8.92
CA ILE A 119 11.45 4.71 -8.92
C ILE A 119 11.99 3.88 -7.77
N LYS A 120 11.10 3.26 -7.00
CA LYS A 120 11.43 2.22 -6.02
C LYS A 120 10.86 0.90 -6.50
N ILE A 121 11.72 -0.11 -6.53
CA ILE A 121 11.33 -1.50 -6.74
C ILE A 121 11.53 -2.22 -5.41
N LEU A 122 10.52 -2.98 -4.99
CA LEU A 122 10.57 -3.83 -3.82
C LEU A 122 10.08 -5.22 -4.20
N ALA A 123 10.84 -6.26 -3.87
CA ALA A 123 10.44 -7.64 -4.09
C ALA A 123 10.72 -8.49 -2.85
N SER A 124 9.80 -9.40 -2.53
CA SER A 124 9.94 -10.32 -1.41
C SER A 124 9.19 -11.60 -1.68
N PHE A 125 9.72 -12.72 -1.18
CA PHE A 125 8.99 -13.98 -1.18
C PHE A 125 7.73 -13.86 -0.32
N GLN A 126 6.61 -14.37 -0.84
CA GLN A 126 5.42 -14.60 -0.05
C GLN A 126 5.61 -15.90 0.73
N SER A 127 5.46 -15.84 2.06
CA SER A 127 5.93 -16.88 2.99
C SER A 127 5.34 -18.29 2.80
N SER A 128 4.36 -18.48 1.91
CA SER A 128 3.64 -19.74 1.71
C SER A 128 3.80 -20.40 0.34
N ASP A 129 4.11 -19.68 -0.74
CA ASP A 129 3.72 -20.14 -2.09
C ASP A 129 4.81 -20.11 -3.18
N GLU A 130 6.10 -19.93 -2.84
CA GLU A 130 7.19 -19.73 -3.83
C GLU A 130 6.98 -18.55 -4.80
N GLU A 131 5.88 -17.80 -4.64
CA GLU A 131 5.57 -16.60 -5.39
C GLU A 131 6.27 -15.38 -4.77
N THR A 132 6.74 -14.50 -5.63
CA THR A 132 7.30 -13.21 -5.25
C THR A 132 6.25 -12.14 -5.38
N LEU A 133 6.06 -11.38 -4.31
CA LEU A 133 5.30 -10.14 -4.34
C LEU A 133 6.24 -9.00 -4.71
N VAL A 134 5.86 -8.24 -5.73
CA VAL A 134 6.63 -7.10 -6.23
C VAL A 134 5.80 -5.83 -6.11
N SER A 135 6.40 -4.76 -5.61
CA SER A 135 5.83 -3.42 -5.65
C SER A 135 6.76 -2.47 -6.38
N VAL A 136 6.19 -1.75 -7.34
CA VAL A 136 6.86 -0.72 -8.13
C VAL A 136 6.19 0.60 -7.82
N GLU A 137 6.96 1.57 -7.36
CA GLU A 137 6.49 2.90 -7.03
C GLU A 137 7.28 3.94 -7.81
N LYS A 138 6.59 4.84 -8.51
CA LYS A 138 7.16 5.98 -9.22
C LYS A 138 6.66 7.28 -8.62
N TYR A 139 7.57 8.22 -8.37
CA TYR A 139 7.33 9.54 -7.77
C TYR A 139 8.08 10.64 -8.52
#